data_AF-A0A0L6UAE8-F1
#
_entry.id   AF-A0A0L6UAE8-F1
#
_cell.length_a   1.000
_cell.length_b   1.000
_cell.length_c   1.000
_cell.angle_alpha   90.00
_cell.angle_beta   90.00
_cell.angle_gamma   90.00
#
_symmetry.space_group_name_H-M   'P 1'
#
loop_
_entity.id
_entity.type
_entity.pdbx_description
1 polymer ?
#
loop_
_entity_poly.entity_id
_entity_poly.type
_entity_poly.pdbx_seq_one_letter_code
_entity_poly.pdbx_strand_id
1 'polypeptide(L)'
;MTPALLDWLSLQFGPPSLFATEKFESYNSILHTASIHSNCHSPCRYIALSFSNYQNVRWILSGASIYDSHSHQYLQASSAFQEIYSKNETIQKSMGYNFRHKPFWKRTFCNTQQCSHFL
;
A
#
# COMPACT_ATOMS: atom_id res chain seq x y z
N MET A 1 10.41 25.92 -33.74
CA MET A 1 9.44 25.52 -32.69
C MET A 1 8.93 26.77 -32.04
N THR A 2 7.66 27.12 -32.27
CA THR A 2 7.05 28.34 -31.72
C THR A 2 6.74 28.13 -30.23
N PRO A 3 6.95 29.15 -29.37
CA PRO A 3 6.70 29.04 -27.93
C PRO A 3 5.25 28.64 -27.60
N ALA A 4 4.30 28.96 -28.48
CA ALA A 4 2.89 28.60 -28.34
C ALA A 4 2.61 27.08 -28.35
N LEU A 5 3.43 26.27 -29.03
CA LEU A 5 3.25 24.80 -29.05
C LEU A 5 3.75 24.13 -27.76
N LEU A 6 4.75 24.74 -27.12
CA LEU A 6 5.32 24.24 -25.86
C LEU A 6 4.36 24.51 -24.68
N ASP A 7 3.72 25.68 -24.69
CA ASP A 7 2.70 26.05 -23.69
C ASP A 7 1.43 25.20 -23.82
N TRP A 8 1.03 24.85 -25.04
CA TRP A 8 -0.14 23.99 -25.29
C TRP A 8 0.02 22.57 -24.74
N LEU A 9 1.20 21.97 -24.94
CA LEU A 9 1.52 20.66 -24.36
C LEU A 9 1.56 20.70 -22.83
N SER A 10 2.07 21.79 -22.27
CA SER A 10 2.18 21.96 -20.81
C SER A 10 0.81 22.16 -20.14
N LEU A 11 -0.14 22.85 -20.80
CA LEU A 11 -1.51 22.99 -20.31
C LEU A 11 -2.32 21.68 -20.36
N GLN A 12 -2.05 20.82 -21.35
CA GLN A 12 -2.83 19.60 -21.57
C GLN A 12 -2.40 18.43 -20.67
N PHE A 13 -1.11 18.36 -20.32
CA PHE A 13 -0.54 17.27 -19.49
C PHE A 13 -0.15 17.72 -18.07
N GLY A 14 -0.28 19.01 -17.75
CA GLY A 14 0.21 19.58 -16.50
C GLY A 14 1.74 19.69 -16.45
N PRO A 15 2.31 20.37 -15.43
CA PRO A 15 3.76 20.45 -15.29
C PRO A 15 4.34 19.02 -15.25
N PRO A 16 5.41 18.73 -16.02
CA PRO A 16 6.03 17.42 -16.00
C PRO A 16 6.38 17.10 -14.55
N SER A 17 5.97 15.92 -14.09
CA SER A 17 6.22 15.46 -12.74
C SER A 17 7.71 15.11 -12.58
N LEU A 18 8.59 16.10 -12.73
CA LEU A 18 10.05 15.96 -12.64
C LEU A 18 10.48 15.47 -11.24
N PHE A 19 9.60 15.62 -10.23
CA PHE A 19 9.77 15.10 -8.88
C PHE A 19 9.13 13.72 -8.62
N ALA A 20 8.39 13.16 -9.58
CA ALA A 20 7.84 11.82 -9.45
C ALA A 20 8.79 10.74 -9.99
N THR A 21 9.83 11.13 -10.73
CA THR A 21 10.80 10.17 -11.30
C THR A 21 11.61 9.48 -10.21
N GLU A 22 12.04 10.18 -9.16
CA GLU A 22 12.81 9.56 -8.06
C GLU A 22 12.02 8.43 -7.38
N LYS A 23 10.74 8.67 -7.06
CA LYS A 23 9.88 7.64 -6.45
C LYS A 23 9.57 6.51 -7.42
N PHE A 24 9.40 6.84 -8.70
CA PHE A 24 9.14 5.85 -9.74
C PHE A 24 10.35 4.96 -10.03
N GLU A 25 11.55 5.55 -10.08
CA GLU A 25 12.84 4.86 -10.24
C GLU A 25 13.17 3.99 -9.03
N SER A 26 12.90 4.49 -7.82
CA SER A 26 13.01 3.70 -6.58
C SER A 26 12.07 2.50 -6.60
N TYR A 27 10.81 2.69 -7.01
CA TYR A 27 9.85 1.60 -7.13
C TYR A 27 10.26 0.58 -8.21
N ASN A 28 10.72 1.05 -9.38
CA ASN A 28 11.24 0.18 -10.43
C ASN A 28 12.45 -0.63 -9.97
N SER A 29 13.32 -0.06 -9.14
CA SER A 29 14.47 -0.77 -8.58
C SER A 29 14.03 -1.93 -7.68
N ILE A 30 12.98 -1.74 -6.87
CA ILE A 30 12.39 -2.79 -6.03
C ILE A 30 11.74 -3.88 -6.90
N LEU A 31 10.94 -3.49 -7.89
CA LEU A 31 10.31 -4.43 -8.83
C LEU A 31 11.33 -5.26 -9.61
N HIS A 32 12.37 -4.61 -10.12
CA HIS A 32 13.43 -5.25 -10.89
C HIS A 32 14.19 -6.26 -10.02
N THR A 33 14.52 -5.87 -8.78
CA THR A 33 15.15 -6.78 -7.81
C THR A 33 14.24 -7.96 -7.51
N ALA A 34 12.95 -7.75 -7.24
CA ALA A 34 12.01 -8.85 -7.00
C ALA A 34 11.85 -9.77 -8.23
N SER A 35 11.94 -9.21 -9.44
CA SER A 35 11.86 -9.98 -10.69
C SER A 35 13.07 -10.85 -10.93
N ILE A 36 14.29 -10.34 -10.74
CA ILE A 36 15.54 -11.10 -10.92
C ILE A 36 15.57 -12.33 -10.00
N HIS A 37 15.07 -12.20 -8.78
CA HIS A 37 15.06 -13.27 -7.78
C HIS A 37 13.81 -14.16 -7.86
N SER A 38 12.89 -13.92 -8.79
CA SER A 38 11.72 -14.76 -8.99
C SER A 38 12.03 -15.90 -9.96
N ASN A 39 11.61 -17.13 -9.64
CA ASN A 39 11.70 -18.23 -10.57
C ASN A 39 10.81 -17.91 -11.79
N CYS A 40 11.43 -17.70 -12.96
CA CYS A 40 10.90 -17.16 -14.23
C CYS A 40 9.58 -17.73 -14.80
N HIS A 41 8.90 -18.65 -14.12
CA HIS A 41 7.68 -19.30 -14.60
C HIS A 41 6.45 -18.37 -14.56
N SER A 42 6.44 -17.34 -13.70
CA SER A 42 5.46 -16.24 -13.73
C SER A 42 5.91 -15.08 -12.82
N PRO A 43 6.94 -14.31 -13.23
CA PRO A 43 7.56 -13.29 -12.39
C PRO A 43 6.54 -12.25 -11.91
N CYS A 44 5.71 -11.73 -12.82
CA CYS A 44 4.71 -10.72 -12.47
C CYS A 44 3.68 -11.23 -11.45
N ARG A 45 3.17 -12.46 -11.59
CA ARG A 45 2.20 -13.03 -10.65
C ARG A 45 2.82 -13.27 -9.29
N TYR A 46 4.04 -13.77 -9.24
CA TYR A 46 4.74 -14.04 -7.99
C TYR A 46 5.09 -12.75 -7.23
N ILE A 47 5.55 -11.73 -7.94
CA ILE A 47 5.82 -10.39 -7.38
C ILE A 47 4.51 -9.77 -6.87
N ALA A 48 3.44 -9.80 -7.65
CA ALA A 48 2.14 -9.28 -7.25
C ALA A 48 1.60 -10.00 -6.00
N LEU A 49 1.72 -11.32 -5.95
CA LEU A 49 1.32 -12.12 -4.79
C LEU A 49 2.17 -11.78 -3.56
N SER A 50 3.47 -11.59 -3.73
CA SER A 50 4.39 -11.22 -2.64
C SER A 50 4.03 -9.85 -2.05
N PHE A 51 3.74 -8.85 -2.89
CA PHE A 51 3.27 -7.54 -2.43
C PHE A 51 1.89 -7.61 -1.76
N SER A 52 0.97 -8.40 -2.32
CA SER A 52 -0.35 -8.61 -1.73
C SER A 52 -0.26 -9.25 -0.33
N ASN A 53 0.55 -10.30 -0.19
CA ASN A 53 0.80 -10.95 1.10
C ASN A 53 1.42 -10.00 2.12
N TYR A 54 2.43 -9.23 1.70
CA TYR A 54 3.07 -8.25 2.57
C TYR A 54 2.10 -7.16 3.05
N GLN A 55 1.22 -6.68 2.16
CA GLN A 55 0.16 -5.74 2.52
C GLN A 55 -0.88 -6.35 3.47
N ASN A 56 -1.29 -7.60 3.23
CA ASN A 56 -2.22 -8.33 4.09
C ASN A 56 -1.67 -8.51 5.51
N VAL A 57 -0.40 -8.91 5.63
CA VAL A 57 0.27 -9.04 6.94
C VAL A 57 0.31 -7.68 7.64
N ARG A 58 0.68 -6.61 6.95
CA ARG A 58 0.65 -5.24 7.51
C ARG A 58 -0.73 -4.86 8.03
N TRP A 59 -1.79 -5.18 7.29
CA TRP A 59 -3.17 -4.89 7.67
C TRP A 59 -3.62 -5.67 8.91
N ILE A 60 -3.38 -6.98 8.93
CA ILE A 60 -3.68 -7.86 10.06
C ILE A 60 -2.99 -7.36 11.33
N LEU A 61 -1.70 -7.05 11.23
CA LEU A 61 -0.89 -6.52 12.33
C LEU A 61 -1.35 -5.15 12.82
N SER A 62 -1.89 -4.32 11.92
CA SER A 62 -2.45 -3.01 12.24
C SER A 62 -3.80 -3.05 12.93
N GLY A 63 -4.35 -4.25 13.15
CA GLY A 63 -5.64 -4.47 13.80
C GLY A 63 -6.84 -4.65 12.87
N ALA A 64 -6.60 -4.88 11.57
CA ALA A 64 -7.70 -5.15 10.65
C ALA A 64 -8.41 -6.47 10.97
N SER A 65 -9.73 -6.50 10.76
CA SER A 65 -10.55 -7.71 10.81
C SER A 65 -10.78 -8.21 9.38
N ILE A 66 -10.55 -9.50 9.16
CA ILE A 66 -10.79 -10.17 7.88
C ILE A 66 -12.11 -10.90 7.98
N TYR A 67 -13.01 -10.68 7.03
CA TYR A 67 -14.24 -11.45 6.93
C TYR A 67 -13.99 -12.79 6.26
N ASP A 68 -14.33 -13.87 6.95
CA ASP A 68 -14.33 -15.22 6.37
C ASP A 68 -15.76 -15.59 5.94
N SER A 69 -15.92 -15.80 4.63
CA SER A 69 -17.21 -16.19 4.04
C SER A 69 -17.65 -17.60 4.39
N HIS A 70 -16.73 -18.49 4.79
CA HIS A 70 -17.07 -19.87 5.13
C HIS A 70 -17.58 -20.01 6.56
N SER A 71 -16.92 -19.34 7.52
CA SER A 71 -17.34 -19.32 8.92
C SER A 71 -18.36 -18.22 9.24
N HIS A 72 -18.59 -17.28 8.32
CA HIS A 72 -19.40 -16.07 8.54
C HIS A 72 -18.92 -15.24 9.74
N GLN A 73 -17.61 -15.23 10.00
CA GLN A 73 -17.01 -14.55 11.14
C GLN A 73 -15.92 -13.58 10.73
N TYR A 74 -15.73 -12.56 11.57
CA TYR A 74 -14.60 -11.65 11.46
C TYR A 74 -13.42 -12.22 12.25
N LEU A 75 -12.34 -12.50 11.54
CA LEU A 75 -11.08 -12.95 12.10
C LEU A 75 -10.20 -11.74 12.38
N GLN A 76 -9.71 -11.63 13.60
CA GLN A 76 -8.76 -10.61 13.99
C GLN A 76 -7.47 -11.28 14.49
N ALA A 77 -6.33 -10.62 14.28
CA ALA A 77 -5.08 -11.05 14.89
C ALA A 77 -5.21 -11.12 16.42
N SER A 78 -4.55 -12.09 17.04
CA SER A 78 -4.46 -12.20 18.50
C SER A 78 -3.96 -10.89 19.12
N SER A 79 -4.56 -10.50 20.24
CA SER A 79 -4.22 -9.28 20.97
C SER A 79 -2.73 -9.22 21.36
N ALA A 80 -2.14 -10.36 21.71
CA ALA A 80 -0.71 -10.46 22.02
C ALA A 80 0.16 -10.08 20.81
N PHE A 81 -0.25 -10.49 19.60
CA PHE A 81 0.50 -10.20 18.37
C PHE A 81 0.36 -8.73 17.95
N GLN A 82 -0.83 -8.14 18.17
CA GLN A 82 -1.07 -6.72 17.98
C GLN A 82 -0.26 -5.87 18.96
N GLU A 83 -0.11 -6.33 20.20
CA GLU A 83 0.68 -5.65 21.22
C GLU A 83 2.19 -5.68 20.90
N ILE A 84 2.72 -6.82 20.50
CA ILE A 84 4.12 -6.96 20.04
C ILE A 84 4.38 -6.01 18.87
N TYR A 85 3.47 -5.98 17.89
CA TYR A 85 3.59 -5.08 16.74
C TYR A 85 3.54 -3.60 17.14
N SER A 86 2.63 -3.24 18.06
CA SER A 86 2.46 -1.85 18.51
C SER A 86 3.67 -1.34 19.29
N LYS A 87 4.33 -2.22 20.06
CA LYS A 87 5.51 -1.89 20.87
C LYS A 87 6.82 -1.87 20.06
N ASN A 88 6.90 -2.61 18.96
CA ASN A 88 8.15 -2.77 18.22
C ASN A 88 8.22 -1.87 16.98
N GLU A 89 8.88 -0.72 17.15
CA GLU A 89 9.07 0.27 16.08
C GLU A 89 9.88 -0.28 14.90
N THR A 90 10.81 -1.21 15.15
CA THR A 90 11.63 -1.84 14.10
C THR A 90 10.78 -2.67 13.15
N ILE A 91 9.83 -3.44 13.69
CA ILE A 91 8.90 -4.25 12.90
C ILE A 91 7.93 -3.35 12.12
N GLN A 92 7.50 -2.23 12.69
CA GLN A 92 6.67 -1.26 11.97
C GLN A 92 7.43 -0.65 10.79
N LYS A 93 8.66 -0.18 11.02
CA LYS A 93 9.51 0.43 10.00
C LYS A 93 9.87 -0.54 8.87
N SER A 94 10.21 -1.79 9.20
CA SER A 94 10.46 -2.83 8.18
C SER A 94 9.21 -3.13 7.36
N MET A 95 8.03 -2.89 7.95
CA MET A 95 6.73 -2.95 7.31
C MET A 95 6.30 -1.62 6.68
N GLY A 96 7.13 -0.59 6.57
CA GLY A 96 6.74 0.71 6.01
C GLY A 96 5.58 1.41 6.74
N TYR A 97 5.33 1.03 8.00
CA TYR A 97 4.34 1.63 8.90
C TYR A 97 5.07 2.41 9.99
N ASN A 98 4.49 3.52 10.44
CA ASN A 98 5.02 4.27 11.55
C ASN A 98 3.85 4.72 12.43
N PHE A 99 3.68 4.13 13.62
CA PHE A 99 2.56 4.52 14.48
C PHE A 99 2.69 5.97 14.98
N ARG A 100 3.93 6.49 15.16
CA ARG A 100 4.18 7.87 15.60
C ARG A 100 3.73 8.88 14.53
N HIS A 101 3.72 8.47 13.27
CA HIS A 101 3.30 9.28 12.15
C HIS A 101 2.08 8.63 11.48
N LYS A 102 0.87 8.90 12.01
CA LYS A 102 -0.36 8.32 11.46
C LYS A 102 -0.40 8.54 9.94
N PRO A 103 -0.37 7.48 9.11
CA PRO A 103 -0.43 7.65 7.67
C PRO A 103 -1.79 8.27 7.33
N PHE A 104 -1.80 9.23 6.40
CA PHE A 104 -2.97 9.99 5.97
C PHE A 104 -4.21 9.10 5.72
N TRP A 105 -4.01 7.92 5.16
CA TRP A 105 -5.06 6.92 4.88
C TRP A 105 -5.78 6.33 6.10
N LYS A 106 -5.27 6.48 7.34
CA LYS A 106 -6.03 6.14 8.56
C LYS A 106 -7.05 7.23 8.97
N ARG A 107 -7.12 8.39 8.28
CA ARG A 107 -8.17 9.40 8.52
C ARG A 107 -9.48 9.11 7.77
N THR A 108 -9.46 8.28 6.73
CA THR A 108 -10.62 8.11 5.82
C THR A 108 -11.36 6.78 5.96
N PHE A 109 -10.89 5.83 6.76
CA PHE A 109 -11.54 4.51 6.92
C PHE A 109 -11.71 4.14 8.41
N CYS A 110 -12.47 4.97 9.13
CA CYS A 110 -13.21 4.52 10.31
C CYS A 110 -14.36 5.50 10.56
N ASN A 111 -15.50 5.22 9.93
CA ASN A 111 -16.82 5.60 10.43
C ASN A 111 -17.80 4.51 9.97
N THR A 112 -17.73 3.35 10.61
CA THR A 112 -18.70 2.25 10.51
C THR A 112 -20.04 2.59 11.18
N GLN A 113 -20.42 3.87 11.22
CA GLN A 113 -21.75 4.34 11.67
C GLN A 113 -22.53 5.07 10.57
N GLN A 114 -22.06 5.05 9.32
CA GLN A 114 -22.74 5.74 8.21
C GLN A 114 -22.89 4.85 6.97
N CYS A 115 -23.23 3.57 7.19
CA CYS A 115 -23.63 2.64 6.13
C CYS A 115 -25.01 2.05 6.45
N SER A 116 -26.03 2.90 6.54
CA SER A 116 -27.43 2.45 6.58
C SER A 116 -28.38 3.52 6.04
N HIS A 117 -28.07 4.10 4.88
CA HIS A 117 -29.04 4.81 4.04
C HIS A 117 -28.38 5.05 2.67
N PHE A 118 -28.53 4.10 1.75
CA PHE A 118 -28.61 4.32 0.30
C PHE A 118 -29.15 3.01 -0.29
N LEU A 119 -30.48 2.90 -0.23
CA LEU A 119 -31.26 2.47 -1.38
C LEU A 119 -31.32 3.65 -2.37
#